data_AF-A0A959RJ69-F1
#
_entry.id   AF-A0A959RJ69-F1
#
_cell.length_a   1.000
_cell.length_b   1.000
_cell.length_c   1.000
_cell.angle_alpha   90.00
_cell.angle_beta   90.00
_cell.angle_gamma   90.00
#
_symmetry.space_group_name_H-M   'P 1'
#
loop_
_entity.id
_entity.type
_entity.pdbx_description
1 polymer ?
#
loop_
_entity_poly.entity_id
_entity_poly.type
_entity_poly.pdbx_seq_one_letter_code
_entity_poly.pdbx_strand_id
1 'polypeptide(L)' 'MKLDILAIGVHPDDVELGCSGTLINEINRGKKVGIIDMTQGELGTRGT' A
#
# COMPACT_ATOMS: atom_id res chain seq x y z
N MET A 1 -6.37 5.02 -15.60
CA MET A 1 -5.38 3.91 -15.55
C MET A 1 -6.07 2.65 -15.08
N LYS A 2 -5.70 1.46 -15.58
CA LYS A 2 -6.17 0.17 -15.06
C LYS A 2 -5.06 -0.43 -14.19
N LEU A 3 -5.41 -0.83 -12.97
CA LEU A 3 -4.54 -1.56 -12.05
C LEU A 3 -4.91 -3.05 -12.08
N ASP A 4 -3.92 -3.91 -11.93
CA ASP A 4 -4.12 -5.35 -11.77
C ASP A 4 -4.34 -5.71 -10.30
N ILE A 5 -3.74 -4.94 -9.38
CA ILE A 5 -3.86 -5.10 -7.92
C ILE A 5 -4.01 -3.72 -7.28
N LEU A 6 -4.93 -3.60 -6.33
CA LEU A 6 -5.10 -2.45 -5.46
C LEU A 6 -5.01 -2.91 -4.00
N ALA A 7 -3.98 -2.47 -3.29
CA ALA A 7 -3.84 -2.72 -1.85
C ALA A 7 -4.41 -1.54 -1.07
N ILE A 8 -5.18 -1.83 -0.02
CA ILE A 8 -5.87 -0.82 0.79
C ILE A 8 -5.39 -0.96 2.23
N GLY A 9 -4.73 0.09 2.73
CA GLY A 9 -4.30 0.23 4.11
C GLY A 9 -5.19 1.22 4.87
N VAL A 10 -5.37 1.02 6.17
CA VAL A 10 -6.13 1.97 7.00
C VAL A 10 -5.24 3.17 7.34
N HIS A 11 -3.97 2.91 7.63
CA HIS A 11 -2.94 3.91 7.96
C HIS A 11 -1.78 3.83 6.96
N PRO A 12 -1.01 4.93 6.80
CA PRO A 12 0.24 4.88 6.07
C PRO A 12 1.15 3.84 6.72
N ASP A 13 1.78 2.97 5.91
CA ASP A 13 2.61 1.82 6.30
C ASP A 13 1.92 0.44 6.41
N ASP A 14 0.59 0.38 6.52
CA ASP A 14 -0.13 -0.90 6.69
C ASP A 14 0.18 -1.88 5.55
N VAL A 15 0.27 -1.36 4.32
CA VAL A 15 0.52 -2.17 3.11
C VAL A 15 1.98 -2.61 3.03
N GLU A 16 2.90 -1.73 3.37
CA GLU A 16 4.34 -2.00 3.41
C GLU A 16 4.67 -3.09 4.43
N LEU A 17 4.07 -3.01 5.62
CA LEU A 17 4.23 -3.97 6.71
C LEU A 17 3.48 -5.28 6.45
N GLY A 18 2.30 -5.20 5.85
CA GLY A 18 1.40 -6.35 5.67
C GLY A 18 1.70 -7.22 4.44
N CYS A 19 2.07 -6.62 3.30
CA CYS A 19 2.14 -7.36 2.04
C CYS A 19 3.15 -6.86 0.99
N SER A 20 4.13 -6.03 1.37
CA SER A 20 5.17 -5.53 0.43
C SER A 20 5.83 -6.63 -0.40
N GLY A 21 6.21 -7.75 0.21
CA GLY A 21 6.82 -8.88 -0.51
C GLY A 21 5.93 -9.47 -1.61
N THR A 22 4.62 -9.57 -1.36
CA THR A 22 3.65 -10.03 -2.35
C THR A 22 3.50 -9.03 -3.48
N LEU A 23 3.38 -7.73 -3.16
CA LEU A 23 3.26 -6.68 -4.17
C LEU A 23 4.52 -6.59 -5.04
N ILE A 24 5.71 -6.68 -4.45
CA ILE A 24 6.99 -6.71 -5.18
C ILE A 24 7.05 -7.91 -6.12
N ASN A 25 6.65 -9.11 -5.67
CA ASN A 25 6.62 -10.29 -6.52
C ASN A 25 5.69 -10.12 -7.72
N GLU A 26 4.53 -9.50 -7.54
CA GLU A 26 3.58 -9.26 -8.61
C GLU A 26 4.01 -8.13 -9.56
N ILE A 27 4.67 -7.10 -9.04
CA ILE A 27 5.35 -6.08 -9.86
C ILE A 27 6.44 -6.72 -10.73
N ASN A 28 7.25 -7.62 -10.16
CA ASN A 28 8.28 -8.37 -10.91
C ASN A 28 7.68 -9.27 -12.00
N ARG A 29 6.40 -9.64 -11.87
CA ARG A 29 5.62 -10.37 -12.90
C ARG A 29 4.96 -9.44 -13.93
N GLY A 30 5.23 -8.15 -13.87
CA GLY A 30 4.73 -7.14 -14.81
C GLY A 30 3.35 -6.57 -14.48
N LYS A 31 2.80 -6.84 -13.27
CA LYS A 31 1.50 -6.29 -12.87
C LYS A 31 1.63 -4.84 -12.42
N LYS A 32 0.60 -4.04 -12.73
CA LYS A 32 0.43 -2.68 -12.20
C LYS A 32 -0.27 -2.74 -10.85
N VAL A 33 0.42 -2.27 -9.83
CA VAL A 33 -0.06 -2.21 -8.44
C VAL A 33 -0.32 -0.76 -8.05
N GLY A 34 -1.39 -0.51 -7.30
CA GLY A 34 -1.61 0.75 -6.59
C GLY A 34 -1.85 0.50 -5.10
N ILE A 35 -1.58 1.51 -4.29
CA ILE A 35 -1.81 1.54 -2.84
C ILE A 35 -2.77 2.69 -2.54
N ILE A 36 -3.73 2.45 -1.64
CA ILE A 36 -4.58 3.49 -1.05
C ILE A 36 -4.41 3.43 0.45
N ASP A 37 -4.01 4.58 1.01
CA ASP A 37 -4.10 4.84 2.43
C ASP A 37 -5.43 5.55 2.70
N MET A 38 -6.24 4.99 3.59
CA MET A 38 -7.55 5.55 3.92
C MET A 38 -7.45 6.79 4.83
N THR A 39 -6.32 6.98 5.50
CA THR A 39 -6.01 8.11 6.38
C THR A 39 -4.59 8.61 6.14
N GLN A 40 -4.27 9.83 6.57
CA GLN A 40 -2.90 10.33 6.55
C GLN A 40 -2.13 10.00 7.84
N GLY A 41 -2.75 9.27 8.77
CA GLY A 41 -2.15 8.94 10.06
C GLY A 41 -2.10 10.13 11.02
N GLU A 42 -3.08 11.04 10.93
CA GLU A 42 -3.15 12.34 11.64
C GLU A 42 -3.11 12.21 13.18
N LEU A 43 -3.47 11.03 13.70
CA LEU A 43 -3.45 10.72 15.15
C LEU A 43 -2.25 9.85 15.56
N GLY A 44 -1.29 9.62 14.66
CA GLY A 44 -0.08 8.89 14.97
C GLY A 44 0.78 9.64 16.00
N THR A 45 1.38 8.92 16.94
CA THR A 45 2.22 9.49 18.02
C THR A 45 3.38 10.36 17.52
N ARG A 46 3.77 10.20 16.24
CA ARG A 46 4.84 10.95 15.56
C ARG A 46 4.38 11.63 14.26
N GLY A 47 3.07 11.73 14.02
CA GLY A 47 2.52 12.40 12.84
C GLY A 47 2.64 13.93 12.93
N THR A 48 2.80 14.60 11.79
CA THR A 48 2.74 16.07 11.63
C THR A 48 1.42 16.51 11.07
#